data_AF-K1RYK7-F1
#
_entry.id   AF-K1RYK7-F1
#
_cell.length_a   1.000
_cell.length_b   1.000
_cell.length_c   1.000
_cell.angle_alpha   90.00
_cell.angle_beta   90.00
_cell.angle_gamma   90.00
#
_symmetry.space_group_name_H-M   'P 1'
#
loop_
_entity.id
_entity.type
_entity.pdbx_description
1 polymer ?
#
loop_
_entity_poly.entity_id
_entity_poly.type
_entity_poly.pdbx_seq_one_letter_code
_entity_poly.pdbx_strand_id
1 'polypeptide(L)'
;TFKVNAKSIGILYQKYTKAGCTADVYIDDELVTTLNADFTGGWGNYVECAELKSFDSAGEHTVKIVPKGLEGKASKFGVSALAIA
;
A
#
# COMPACT_ATOMS: atom_id res chain seq x y z
N THR A 1 8.29 2.25 6.29
CA THR A 1 7.41 2.30 7.47
C THR A 1 7.07 3.75 7.74
N PHE A 2 5.83 4.01 8.14
CA PHE A 2 5.30 5.34 8.44
C PHE A 2 4.65 5.33 9.82
N LYS A 3 4.77 6.44 10.55
CA LYS A 3 3.99 6.68 11.77
C LYS A 3 2.91 7.70 11.45
N VAL A 4 1.69 7.42 11.88
CA VAL A 4 0.53 8.31 11.66
C VAL A 4 -0.29 8.41 12.93
N ASN A 5 -0.91 9.56 13.18
CA ASN A 5 -1.96 9.71 14.18
C ASN A 5 -3.29 9.81 13.43
N ALA A 6 -4.14 8.79 13.54
CA ALA A 6 -5.34 8.68 12.70
C ALA A 6 -6.40 7.80 13.38
N LYS A 7 -7.67 8.05 13.06
CA LYS A 7 -8.80 7.16 13.31
C LYS A 7 -9.06 6.24 12.11
N SER A 8 -8.69 6.65 10.90
CA SER A 8 -8.81 5.82 9.70
C SER A 8 -7.63 6.03 8.77
N ILE A 9 -7.20 4.94 8.13
CA ILE A 9 -6.00 4.92 7.28
C ILE A 9 -6.38 4.30 5.94
N GLY A 10 -6.09 5.03 4.87
CA GLY A 10 -6.06 4.56 3.50
C GLY A 10 -4.70 4.83 2.85
N ILE A 11 -4.54 4.33 1.62
CA ILE A 11 -3.29 4.43 0.87
C ILE A 11 -3.57 4.75 -0.60
N LEU A 12 -2.76 5.66 -1.13
CA LEU A 12 -2.66 5.93 -2.55
C LEU A 12 -1.38 5.25 -3.06
N TYR A 13 -1.52 4.24 -3.91
CA TYR A 13 -0.40 3.44 -4.42
C TYR A 13 -0.43 3.34 -5.95
N GLN A 14 0.73 3.11 -6.54
CA GLN A 14 0.89 3.07 -7.99
C GLN A 14 0.53 1.70 -8.55
N LYS A 15 -0.23 1.69 -9.63
CA LYS A 15 -0.49 0.55 -10.50
C LYS A 15 0.38 0.68 -11.75
N TYR A 16 1.15 -0.36 -12.05
CA TYR A 16 2.13 -0.37 -13.12
C TYR A 16 1.74 -1.34 -14.23
N THR A 17 1.76 -0.86 -15.47
CA THR A 17 1.59 -1.69 -16.67
C THR A 17 2.74 -2.65 -16.93
N LYS A 18 3.87 -2.48 -16.24
CA LYS A 18 5.04 -3.36 -16.30
C LYS A 18 5.72 -3.42 -14.93
N ALA A 19 6.09 -4.63 -14.52
CA ALA A 19 6.90 -4.88 -13.33
C ALA A 19 6.28 -4.40 -12.01
N GLY A 20 4.95 -4.26 -11.94
CA GLY A 20 4.27 -4.09 -10.66
C GLY A 20 4.37 -5.37 -9.83
N CYS A 21 4.64 -5.26 -8.53
CA CYS A 21 4.59 -6.40 -7.62
C CYS A 21 3.48 -6.25 -6.57
N THR A 22 3.24 -7.29 -5.78
CA THR A 22 2.36 -7.19 -4.62
C THR A 22 3.10 -6.61 -3.42
N ALA A 23 2.41 -5.99 -2.47
CA ALA A 23 2.98 -5.62 -1.18
C ALA A 23 2.03 -5.96 -0.04
N ASP A 24 2.56 -6.55 1.02
CA ASP A 24 1.82 -6.72 2.26
C ASP A 24 1.81 -5.41 3.03
N VAL A 25 0.66 -5.06 3.57
CA VAL A 25 0.47 -3.87 4.41
C VAL A 25 0.10 -4.32 5.81
N TYR A 26 0.93 -3.92 6.76
CA TYR A 26 0.74 -4.17 8.18
C TYR A 26 0.42 -2.85 8.88
N ILE A 27 -0.51 -2.90 9.83
CA ILE A 27 -0.78 -1.79 10.75
C ILE A 27 -0.64 -2.35 12.17
N ASP A 28 0.25 -1.75 12.95
CA ASP A 28 0.60 -2.21 14.30
C ASP A 28 0.99 -3.69 14.33
N ASP A 29 1.85 -4.08 13.38
CA ASP A 29 2.36 -5.43 13.14
C ASP A 29 1.32 -6.50 12.77
N GLU A 30 0.04 -6.13 12.64
CA GLU A 30 -1.02 -6.99 12.10
C GLU A 30 -1.10 -6.87 10.58
N LEU A 31 -1.12 -7.99 9.85
CA LEU A 31 -1.35 -7.99 8.40
C LEU A 31 -2.80 -7.56 8.11
N VAL A 32 -2.95 -6.43 7.43
CA VAL A 32 -4.26 -5.88 7.07
C VAL A 32 -4.69 -6.33 5.69
N THR A 33 -3.78 -6.27 4.71
CA THR A 33 -4.07 -6.65 3.33
C THR A 33 -2.81 -6.88 2.51
N THR A 34 -2.97 -7.47 1.32
CA THR A 34 -1.95 -7.53 0.28
C THR A 34 -2.44 -6.74 -0.94
N LEU A 35 -1.75 -5.67 -1.29
CA LEU A 35 -2.07 -4.81 -2.44
C LEU A 35 -1.34 -5.31 -3.68
N ASN A 36 -2.02 -5.30 -4.83
CA ASN A 36 -1.43 -5.71 -6.10
C ASN A 36 -1.15 -4.49 -6.99
N ALA A 37 0.13 -4.15 -7.20
CA ALA A 37 0.54 -3.08 -8.11
C ALA A 37 0.60 -3.50 -9.59
N ASP A 38 0.41 -4.78 -9.91
CA ASP A 38 0.43 -5.26 -11.30
C ASP A 38 -0.85 -4.82 -12.05
N PHE A 39 -0.65 -4.12 -13.16
CA PHE A 39 -1.68 -3.72 -14.10
C PHE A 39 -1.23 -4.00 -15.55
N THR A 40 -0.51 -5.12 -15.75
CA THR A 40 -0.04 -5.57 -17.05
C THR A 40 -1.18 -5.66 -18.07
N GLY A 41 -0.97 -5.09 -19.26
CA GLY A 41 -1.98 -5.01 -20.32
C GLY A 41 -3.03 -3.91 -20.14
N GLY A 42 -2.95 -3.14 -19.05
CA GLY A 42 -3.82 -2.01 -18.79
C GLY A 42 -3.53 -0.79 -19.67
N TRP A 43 -4.38 0.23 -19.55
CA TRP A 43 -4.36 1.45 -20.37
C TRP A 43 -3.23 2.43 -20.04
N GLY A 44 -2.57 2.29 -18.88
CA GLY A 44 -1.53 3.20 -18.42
C GLY A 44 -1.22 3.00 -16.94
N ASN A 45 -0.12 3.61 -16.48
CA ASN A 45 0.18 3.63 -15.04
C ASN A 45 -0.75 4.64 -14.36
N TYR A 46 -1.23 4.33 -13.16
CA TYR A 46 -2.14 5.21 -12.43
C TYR A 46 -2.00 5.03 -10.92
N VAL A 47 -2.60 5.96 -10.17
CA VAL A 47 -2.69 5.87 -8.71
C VAL A 47 -4.03 5.25 -8.34
N GLU A 48 -3.97 4.15 -7.59
CA GLU A 48 -5.12 3.48 -6.98
C GLU A 48 -5.27 3.92 -5.52
N CYS A 49 -6.52 4.00 -5.06
CA CYS A 49 -6.81 4.28 -3.66
C CYS A 49 -7.40 3.02 -3.01
N ALA A 50 -6.91 2.67 -1.82
CA ALA A 50 -7.48 1.60 -1.01
C ALA A 50 -7.62 2.05 0.44
N GLU A 51 -8.76 1.72 1.04
CA GLU A 51 -8.93 1.78 2.49
C GLU A 51 -8.14 0.62 3.13
N LEU A 52 -7.48 0.89 4.26
CA LEU A 52 -6.71 -0.12 4.99
C LEU A 52 -7.41 -0.52 6.27
N LYS A 53 -7.61 0.42 7.21
CA LYS A 53 -8.20 0.12 8.52
C LYS A 53 -8.82 1.36 9.15
N SER A 54 -9.92 1.16 9.85
CA SER A 54 -10.55 2.14 10.73
C SER A 54 -10.54 1.66 12.17
N PHE A 55 -10.47 2.62 13.09
CA PHE A 55 -10.41 2.40 14.54
C PHE A 55 -11.57 3.14 15.23
N ASP A 56 -11.89 2.74 16.46
CA ASP A 56 -12.96 3.38 17.24
C ASP A 56 -12.62 4.84 17.60
N SER A 57 -11.34 5.09 17.91
CA SER A 57 -10.78 6.40 18.25
C SER A 57 -9.46 6.65 17.51
N ALA A 58 -9.09 7.93 17.36
CA ALA A 58 -7.77 8.28 16.84
C ALA A 58 -6.64 7.85 17.79
N GLY A 59 -5.53 7.37 17.23
CA GLY A 59 -4.33 6.97 17.97
C GLY A 59 -3.08 7.00 17.09
N GLU A 60 -1.90 6.84 17.71
CA GLU A 60 -0.65 6.62 16.96
C GLU A 60 -0.60 5.18 16.44
N HIS A 61 -0.37 5.03 15.13
CA HIS A 61 -0.29 3.75 14.45
C HIS A 61 0.97 3.68 13.59
N THR A 62 1.50 2.47 13.43
CA THR A 62 2.64 2.19 12.54
C THR A 62 2.18 1.45 11.30
N VAL A 63 2.35 2.07 10.13
CA VAL A 63 2.05 1.45 8.82
C VAL A 63 3.34 0.93 8.21
N LYS A 64 3.44 -0.38 8.04
CA LYS A 64 4.57 -1.07 7.41
C LYS A 64 4.13 -1.69 6.10
N ILE A 65 4.83 -1.34 5.02
CA ILE A 65 4.56 -1.83 3.67
C ILE A 65 5.76 -2.68 3.25
N VAL A 66 5.51 -3.91 2.86
CA VAL A 66 6.54 -4.90 2.51
C VAL A 66 6.31 -5.39 1.08
N PRO A 67 6.98 -4.77 0.08
CA PRO A 67 6.92 -5.23 -1.30
C PRO A 67 7.45 -6.66 -1.46
N LYS A 68 6.68 -7.51 -2.13
CA LYS A 68 7.02 -8.89 -2.50
C LYS A 68 7.53 -8.90 -3.94
N GLY A 69 8.73 -8.38 -4.15
CA GLY A 69 9.42 -8.51 -5.43
C GLY A 69 9.82 -9.96 -5.72
N LEU A 70 9.99 -10.29 -7.00
CA LEU A 70 10.57 -11.56 -7.41
C LEU A 70 12.09 -11.42 -7.53
N GLU A 71 12.83 -12.33 -6.90
CA GLU A 71 14.30 -12.33 -6.96
C GLU A 71 14.78 -12.39 -8.42
N GLY A 72 15.79 -11.58 -8.75
CA GLY A 72 16.33 -11.49 -10.11
C GLY A 72 15.42 -10.83 -11.14
N LYS A 73 14.25 -10.29 -10.75
CA LYS A 73 13.33 -9.57 -11.65
C LYS A 73 13.08 -8.15 -11.19
N ALA A 74 13.00 -7.23 -12.16
CA ALA A 74 12.54 -5.87 -11.89
C ALA A 74 11.15 -5.92 -11.25
N SER A 75 11.00 -5.29 -10.09
CA SER A 75 9.76 -5.26 -9.31
C SER A 75 9.55 -3.86 -8.73
N LYS A 76 8.33 -3.34 -8.77
CA LYS A 76 7.97 -1.99 -8.35
C LYS A 76 6.70 -2.00 -7.51
N PHE A 77 6.77 -1.30 -6.38
CA PHE A 77 5.61 -0.91 -5.59
C PHE A 77 5.83 0.53 -5.14
N GLY A 78 5.02 1.46 -5.64
CA GLY A 78 5.13 2.88 -5.34
C GLY A 78 4.01 3.33 -4.43
N VAL A 79 4.35 4.07 -3.38
CA VAL A 79 3.39 4.71 -2.47
C VAL A 79 3.41 6.21 -2.77
N SER A 80 2.26 6.76 -3.15
CA SER A 80 2.12 8.19 -3.41
C SER A 80 1.80 8.96 -2.12
N ALA A 81 0.89 8.43 -1.30
CA ALA A 81 0.51 9.03 -0.02
C ALA A 81 -0.21 8.02 0.88
N LEU A 82 -0.26 8.34 2.18
CA LEU A 82 -1.26 7.79 3.09
C LEU A 82 -2.39 8.81 3.24
N ALA A 83 -3.63 8.37 3.09
CA ALA A 83 -4.81 9.18 3.35
C ALA A 83 -5.28 8.87 4.78
N ILE A 84 -5.32 9.89 5.65
CA ILE A 84 -5.67 9.70 7.05
C ILE A 84 -6.77 10.66 7.48
N ALA A 85 -7.63 10.19 8.39
CA ALA A 85 -8.71 10.94 9.02
C ALA A 85 -8.78 10.62 10.51
#